data_AF-A0A3C0W2F3-F1
#
_entry.id   AF-A0A3C0W2F3-F1
#
_cell.length_a   1.000
_cell.length_b   1.000
_cell.length_c   1.000
_cell.angle_alpha   90.00
_cell.angle_beta   90.00
_cell.angle_gamma   90.00
#
_symmetry.space_group_name_H-M   'P 1'
#
loop_
_entity.id
_entity.type
_entity.pdbx_description
1 polymer ?
#
loop_
_entity_poly.entity_id
_entity_poly.type
_entity_poly.pdbx_seq_one_letter_code
_entity_poly.pdbx_strand_id
1 'polypeptide(L)'
;AGAVDQAVLGAYLAHPYFAASGPKSLDRFDFSLDPVADLSLEDAAATLTAFAAQAVALGVARCSEQPKEIVVCGGGRHNPVLLAAIR
;
A
#
# COMPACT_ATOMS: atom_id res chain seq x y z
N ALA A 1 13.58 -13.04 0.19
CA ALA A 1 12.21 -13.27 -0.32
C ALA A 1 11.32 -13.53 0.88
N GLY A 2 10.08 -13.04 0.85
CA GLY A 2 9.09 -13.25 1.91
C GLY A 2 7.71 -13.48 1.28
N ALA A 3 6.75 -13.87 2.11
CA ALA A 3 5.36 -14.08 1.75
C ALA A 3 4.49 -12.96 2.34
N VAL A 4 3.47 -12.56 1.58
CA VAL A 4 2.49 -11.59 2.04
C VAL A 4 1.55 -12.27 3.04
N ASP A 5 1.46 -11.73 4.25
CA ASP A 5 0.41 -12.10 5.19
C ASP A 5 -0.91 -11.44 4.76
N GLN A 6 -1.83 -12.26 4.27
CA GLN A 6 -3.11 -11.78 3.73
C GLN A 6 -4.05 -11.25 4.82
N ALA A 7 -3.94 -11.75 6.06
CA ALA A 7 -4.78 -11.29 7.15
C ALA A 7 -4.37 -9.87 7.58
N VAL A 8 -3.06 -9.65 7.74
CA VAL A 8 -2.50 -8.34 8.07
C VAL A 8 -2.75 -7.33 6.94
N LEU A 9 -2.52 -7.74 5.69
CA LEU A 9 -2.82 -6.91 4.53
C LEU A 9 -4.30 -6.48 4.49
N GLY A 10 -5.22 -7.43 4.71
CA GLY A 10 -6.65 -7.16 4.77
C GLY A 10 -7.01 -6.18 5.89
N ALA A 11 -6.39 -6.33 7.07
CA ALA A 11 -6.60 -5.42 8.19
C ALA A 11 -6.13 -3.98 7.86
N TYR A 12 -4.98 -3.81 7.21
CA TYR A 12 -4.53 -2.48 6.76
C TYR A 12 -5.46 -1.86 5.73
N LEU A 13 -5.92 -2.64 4.75
CA LEU A 13 -6.82 -2.14 3.70
C LEU A 13 -8.24 -1.83 4.21
N ALA A 14 -8.62 -2.40 5.36
CA ALA A 14 -9.85 -2.07 6.06
C ALA A 14 -9.78 -0.74 6.84
N HIS A 15 -8.64 -0.05 6.85
CA HIS A 15 -8.49 1.23 7.55
C HIS A 15 -9.52 2.28 7.05
N PRO A 16 -10.20 3.03 7.94
CA PRO A 16 -11.26 3.97 7.57
C PRO A 16 -10.85 5.04 6.55
N TYR A 17 -9.55 5.34 6.48
CA TYR A 17 -8.99 6.23 5.46
C TYR A 17 -9.41 5.84 4.05
N PHE A 18 -9.42 4.55 3.71
CA PHE A 18 -9.73 4.10 2.34
C PHE A 18 -11.20 4.29 1.98
N ALA A 19 -12.11 4.21 2.96
CA ALA A 19 -13.54 4.46 2.78
C ALA A 19 -13.89 5.95 2.71
N ALA A 20 -13.11 6.83 3.37
CA ALA A 20 -13.39 8.25 3.46
C ALA A 20 -13.46 8.96 2.08
N SER A 21 -14.46 9.84 1.92
CA SER A 21 -14.67 10.72 0.76
C SER A 21 -14.00 12.08 0.94
N GLY A 22 -13.80 12.80 -0.17
CA GLY A 22 -13.30 14.18 -0.19
C GLY A 22 -11.77 14.30 -0.21
N PRO A 23 -11.25 15.54 -0.17
CA PRO A 23 -9.83 15.79 0.04
C PRO A 23 -9.38 15.16 1.36
N LYS A 24 -8.35 14.32 1.31
CA LYS A 24 -7.82 13.61 2.47
C LYS A 24 -6.32 13.44 2.34
N SER A 25 -5.64 13.48 3.46
CA SER A 25 -4.19 13.27 3.57
C SER A 25 -3.90 12.33 4.74
N LEU A 26 -2.68 11.81 4.78
CA LEU A 26 -2.17 10.99 5.88
C LEU A 26 -0.84 11.58 6.36
N ASP A 27 -0.50 11.28 7.61
CA ASP A 27 0.80 11.45 8.21
C ASP A 27 1.53 10.09 8.32
N ARG A 28 2.81 10.11 8.69
CA ARG A 28 3.67 8.91 8.78
C ARG A 28 3.23 7.92 9.86
N PHE A 29 2.40 8.35 10.82
CA PHE A 29 1.95 7.54 11.95
C PHE A 29 0.53 6.99 11.81
N ASP A 30 -0.16 7.24 10.70
CA ASP A 30 -1.55 6.80 10.52
C ASP A 30 -1.68 5.28 10.28
N PHE A 31 -0.58 4.58 10.04
CA PHE A 31 -0.55 3.12 9.96
C PHE A 31 0.45 2.56 10.98
N SER A 32 -0.04 1.89 12.01
CA SER A 32 0.82 1.22 12.99
C SER A 32 1.58 0.05 12.37
N LEU A 33 2.79 -0.22 12.86
CA LEU A 33 3.57 -1.41 12.51
C LEU A 33 3.26 -2.62 13.40
N ASP A 34 2.43 -2.48 14.44
CA ASP A 34 2.07 -3.57 15.34
C ASP A 34 1.56 -4.83 14.60
N PRO A 35 0.72 -4.73 13.55
CA PRO A 35 0.22 -5.91 12.84
C PRO A 35 1.30 -6.75 12.15
N VAL A 36 2.48 -6.20 11.88
CA VAL A 36 3.60 -6.92 11.26
C VAL A 36 4.73 -7.24 12.25
N ALA A 37 4.59 -6.87 13.52
CA ALA A 37 5.67 -6.97 14.51
C ALA A 37 6.11 -8.43 14.79
N ASP A 38 5.18 -9.38 14.67
CA ASP A 38 5.44 -10.81 14.91
C ASP A 38 5.82 -11.58 13.63
N LEU A 39 5.86 -10.91 12.47
CA LEU A 39 6.28 -11.52 11.21
C LEU A 39 7.81 -11.56 11.10
N SER A 40 8.31 -12.45 10.24
CA SER A 40 9.71 -12.35 9.80
C SER A 40 9.95 -11.01 9.09
N LEU A 41 11.20 -10.55 9.09
CA LEU A 41 11.54 -9.29 8.40
C LEU A 41 11.15 -9.34 6.92
N GLU A 42 11.37 -10.49 6.29
CA GLU A 42 11.04 -10.73 4.89
C GLU A 42 9.53 -10.69 4.63
N ASP A 43 8.72 -11.31 5.49
CA ASP A 43 7.26 -11.36 5.36
C ASP A 43 6.64 -10.00 5.70
N ALA A 44 7.15 -9.30 6.72
CA ALA A 44 6.76 -7.93 7.04
C ALA A 44 7.03 -6.99 5.85
N ALA A 45 8.23 -7.05 5.27
CA ALA A 45 8.59 -6.24 4.11
C ALA A 45 7.73 -6.58 2.87
N ALA A 46 7.44 -7.85 2.63
CA ALA A 46 6.55 -8.30 1.55
C ALA A 46 5.12 -7.77 1.76
N THR A 47 4.60 -7.91 2.98
CA THR A 47 3.25 -7.46 3.36
C THR A 47 3.08 -5.95 3.24
N LEU A 48 4.04 -5.17 3.76
CA LEU A 48 4.01 -3.70 3.65
C LEU A 48 4.19 -3.23 2.19
N THR A 49 4.98 -3.95 1.39
CA THR A 49 5.12 -3.65 -0.05
C THR A 49 3.80 -3.90 -0.79
N ALA A 50 3.14 -5.02 -0.51
CA ALA A 50 1.83 -5.34 -1.08
C ALA A 50 0.76 -4.33 -0.63
N PHE A 51 0.79 -3.92 0.64
CA PHE A 51 -0.10 -2.89 1.16
C PHE A 51 0.08 -1.55 0.42
N ALA A 52 1.32 -1.09 0.25
CA ALA A 52 1.60 0.15 -0.49
C ALA A 52 1.11 0.08 -1.95
N ALA A 53 1.32 -1.04 -2.64
CA ALA A 53 0.85 -1.23 -4.01
C ALA A 53 -0.69 -1.23 -4.09
N GLN A 54 -1.38 -1.94 -3.20
CA GLN A 54 -2.84 -1.96 -3.18
C GLN A 54 -3.45 -0.63 -2.76
N ALA A 55 -2.80 0.12 -1.86
CA ALA A 55 -3.22 1.48 -1.51
C ALA A 55 -3.17 2.41 -2.74
N VAL A 56 -2.15 2.29 -3.60
CA VAL A 56 -2.10 3.02 -4.88
C VAL A 56 -3.25 2.60 -5.80
N ALA A 57 -3.49 1.29 -5.95
CA ALA A 57 -4.58 0.78 -6.78
C ALA A 57 -5.96 1.29 -6.32
N LEU A 58 -6.21 1.30 -5.01
CA LEU A 58 -7.43 1.87 -4.42
C LEU A 58 -7.55 3.38 -4.70
N GLY A 59 -6.44 4.12 -4.66
CA GLY A 59 -6.41 5.54 -5.01
C GLY A 59 -6.77 5.77 -6.48
N VAL A 60 -6.16 5.02 -7.39
CA VAL A 60 -6.44 5.07 -8.83
C VAL A 60 -7.89 4.73 -9.14
N ALA A 61 -8.45 3.72 -8.49
CA ALA A 61 -9.86 3.32 -8.65
C ALA A 61 -10.85 4.40 -8.22
N ARG A 62 -10.42 5.40 -7.43
CA ARG A 62 -11.25 6.54 -7.01
C ARG A 62 -11.15 7.76 -7.92
N CYS A 63 -10.27 7.75 -8.93
CA CYS A 63 -10.22 8.81 -9.92
C CYS A 63 -11.55 8.87 -10.69
N SER A 64 -12.04 10.08 -10.98
CA SER A 64 -13.29 10.27 -11.74
C SER A 64 -13.20 9.68 -13.15
N GLU A 65 -12.00 9.64 -13.71
CA GLU A 65 -11.67 9.00 -14.97
C GLU A 65 -10.53 8.02 -14.75
N GLN A 66 -10.54 6.89 -15.47
CA GLN A 66 -9.48 5.90 -15.39
C GLN A 66 -8.22 6.42 -16.09
N PRO A 67 -7.09 6.57 -15.37
CA PRO A 67 -5.85 7.04 -15.98
C PRO A 67 -5.30 5.99 -16.95
N LYS A 68 -4.75 6.45 -18.07
CA LYS A 68 -4.07 5.59 -19.06
C LYS A 68 -2.60 5.36 -18.73
N GLU A 69 -2.04 6.17 -17.85
CA GLU A 69 -0.64 6.16 -17.47
C GLU A 69 -0.48 6.56 -16.00
N ILE A 70 0.50 5.96 -15.32
CA ILE A 70 0.90 6.31 -13.96
C ILE A 70 2.37 6.71 -14.00
N VAL A 71 2.66 7.98 -13.68
CA VAL A 71 4.02 8.50 -13.58
C VAL A 71 4.50 8.38 -12.13
N VAL A 72 5.46 7.50 -11.88
CA VAL A 72 5.97 7.23 -10.52
C VAL A 72 7.19 8.11 -10.20
N CYS A 73 7.09 8.83 -9.07
CA CYS A 73 8.12 9.75 -8.58
C CYS A 73 8.54 9.37 -7.13
N GLY A 74 9.48 10.13 -6.55
CA GLY A 74 9.94 9.91 -5.18
C GLY A 74 10.82 8.67 -5.00
N GLY A 75 11.24 8.36 -3.77
CA GLY A 75 12.20 7.28 -3.48
C GLY A 75 11.68 5.88 -3.85
N GLY A 76 10.37 5.64 -3.72
CA GLY A 76 9.74 4.34 -4.00
C GLY A 76 9.90 3.84 -5.44
N ARG A 77 10.14 4.75 -6.41
CA ARG A 77 10.41 4.39 -7.81
C ARG A 77 11.66 3.52 -7.99
N HIS A 78 12.57 3.50 -7.01
CA HIS A 78 13.78 2.68 -7.06
C HIS A 78 13.56 1.25 -6.54
N ASN A 79 12.38 0.94 -6.00
CA ASN A 79 12.04 -0.40 -5.56
C ASN A 79 11.40 -1.20 -6.71
N PRO A 80 12.11 -2.13 -7.36
CA PRO A 80 11.59 -2.88 -8.50
C PRO A 80 10.44 -3.81 -8.12
N VAL A 81 10.39 -4.30 -6.87
CA VAL A 81 9.31 -5.17 -6.38
C VAL A 81 8.02 -4.37 -6.21
N LEU A 82 8.11 -3.17 -5.62
CA LEU A 82 6.96 -2.26 -5.50
C LEU A 82 6.44 -1.84 -6.89
N LEU A 83 7.34 -1.46 -7.80
CA LEU A 83 6.94 -1.09 -9.17
C LEU A 83 6.28 -2.25 -9.92
N ALA A 84 6.77 -3.47 -9.74
CA ALA A 84 6.14 -4.66 -10.32
C ALA A 84 4.75 -4.93 -9.74
N ALA A 85 4.54 -4.65 -8.44
CA ALA A 85 3.25 -4.83 -7.78
C ALA A 85 2.22 -3.73 -8.09
N ILE A 86 2.66 -2.55 -8.56
CA ILE A 86 1.77 -1.45 -8.99
C ILE A 86 1.29 -1.63 -10.44
N ARG A 87 2.06 -2.33 -11.28
CA ARG A 87 1.72 -2.60 -12.68
C ARG A 87 0.53 -3.54 -12.80
#